data_AF-A0A0F5VJD6-F1
#
_entry.id   AF-A0A0F5VJD6-F1
#
_cell.length_a   1.000
_cell.length_b   1.000
_cell.length_c   1.000
_cell.angle_alpha   90.00
_cell.angle_beta   90.00
_cell.angle_gamma   90.00
#
_symmetry.space_group_name_H-M   'P 1'
#
loop_
_entity.id
_entity.type
_entity.pdbx_description
1 polymer ?
#
loop_
_entity_poly.entity_id
_entity_poly.type
_entity_poly.pdbx_seq_one_letter_code
_entity_poly.pdbx_strand_id
1 'polypeptide(L)'
;MNTPPRPEDSYPADLERPGLVRTGRSTFVRPVRPEDADRLVAFVGGLSRATLAYRSLGPVVRARDDVIRRGAHVDYLNELALVALAGDEIAGLVRYVRSPE
;
A
#
# COMPACT_ATOMS: atom_id res chain seq x y z
N MET A 1 12.83 23.20 8.36
CA MET A 1 11.47 23.79 8.25
C MET A 1 10.52 22.65 7.93
N ASN A 2 9.67 22.26 8.89
CA ASN A 2 8.68 21.21 8.69
C ASN A 2 7.39 21.89 8.22
N THR A 3 7.02 21.71 6.95
CA THR A 3 5.78 22.27 6.40
C THR A 3 4.58 21.55 7.03
N PRO A 4 3.58 22.26 7.59
CA PRO A 4 2.39 21.60 8.11
C PRO A 4 1.64 20.87 6.98
N PRO A 5 1.05 19.70 7.24
CA PRO A 5 0.26 18.98 6.24
C PRO A 5 -0.88 19.86 5.76
N ARG A 6 -1.09 19.92 4.44
CA ARG A 6 -2.23 20.64 3.87
C ARG A 6 -3.52 19.85 4.13
N PRO A 7 -4.70 20.51 4.15
CA PRO A 7 -5.99 19.84 4.31
C PRO A 7 -6.23 18.70 3.30
N GLU A 8 -5.60 18.80 2.13
CA GLU A 8 -5.67 17.81 1.04
C GLU A 8 -4.75 16.60 1.26
N ASP A 9 -3.83 16.66 2.24
CA ASP A 9 -3.02 15.54 2.74
C ASP A 9 -3.76 14.77 3.85
N SER A 10 -5.03 15.12 4.12
CA SER A 10 -5.84 14.46 5.13
C SER A 10 -6.22 13.05 4.68
N TYR A 11 -6.21 12.13 5.64
CA TYR A 11 -6.56 10.74 5.42
C TYR A 11 -7.97 10.59 4.78
N PRO A 12 -8.11 9.94 3.60
CA PRO A 12 -9.38 9.83 2.90
C PRO A 12 -10.22 8.66 3.46
N ALA A 13 -10.86 8.91 4.60
CA ALA A 13 -11.63 7.90 5.33
C ALA A 13 -12.86 7.37 4.56
N ASP A 14 -13.36 8.13 3.59
CA ASP A 14 -14.47 7.74 2.71
C ASP A 14 -14.12 6.55 1.78
N LEU A 15 -12.83 6.28 1.58
CA LEU A 15 -12.37 5.13 0.80
C LEU A 15 -12.38 3.82 1.61
N GLU A 16 -12.56 3.89 2.93
CA GLU A 16 -12.64 2.70 3.78
C GLU A 16 -13.90 1.89 3.53
N ARG A 17 -13.75 0.58 3.31
CA ARG A 17 -14.90 -0.31 3.12
C ARG A 17 -14.59 -1.77 3.45
N PRO A 18 -15.55 -2.52 4.00
CA PRO A 18 -15.43 -3.97 4.08
C PRO A 18 -15.44 -4.59 2.66
N GLY A 19 -14.79 -5.74 2.52
CA GLY A 19 -14.75 -6.52 1.30
C GLY A 19 -14.97 -8.00 1.58
N LEU A 20 -15.51 -8.71 0.60
CA LEU A 20 -15.63 -10.17 0.64
C LEU A 20 -14.93 -10.73 -0.60
N VAL A 21 -13.90 -11.55 -0.38
CA VAL A 21 -13.22 -12.22 -1.50
C VAL A 21 -13.97 -13.48 -1.90
N ARG A 22 -13.73 -13.98 -3.12
CA ARG A 22 -14.43 -15.16 -3.69
C ARG A 22 -14.42 -16.41 -2.80
N THR A 23 -13.44 -16.56 -1.92
CA THR A 23 -13.34 -17.68 -0.97
C THR A 23 -14.21 -17.52 0.28
N GLY A 24 -14.99 -16.42 0.39
CA GLY A 24 -15.83 -16.11 1.54
C GLY A 24 -15.07 -15.48 2.72
N ARG A 25 -13.77 -15.18 2.57
CA ARG A 25 -13.00 -14.49 3.63
C ARG A 25 -13.32 -13.00 3.62
N SER A 26 -13.53 -12.44 4.81
CA SER A 26 -13.70 -11.00 5.00
C SER A 26 -12.36 -10.28 4.87
N THR A 27 -12.38 -9.13 4.23
CA THR A 27 -11.27 -8.17 4.21
C THR A 27 -11.77 -6.78 4.57
N PHE A 28 -10.85 -5.91 4.97
CA PHE A 28 -11.12 -4.49 5.13
C PHE A 28 -10.18 -3.70 4.24
N VAL A 29 -10.73 -2.92 3.32
CA VAL A 29 -9.96 -2.09 2.39
C VAL A 29 -9.91 -0.68 2.93
N ARG A 30 -8.70 -0.11 3.01
CA ARG A 30 -8.50 1.29 3.43
C ARG A 30 -7.25 1.91 2.80
N PRO A 31 -7.13 3.24 2.76
CA PRO A 31 -5.87 3.89 2.45
C PRO A 31 -4.77 3.42 3.41
N VAL A 32 -3.56 3.23 2.86
CA VAL A 32 -2.35 2.91 3.61
C VAL A 32 -2.07 4.01 4.63
N ARG A 33 -1.48 3.67 5.78
CA ARG A 33 -1.05 4.64 6.79
C ARG A 33 0.43 4.42 7.11
N PRO A 34 1.15 5.42 7.66
CA PRO A 34 2.55 5.28 8.05
C PRO A 34 2.83 4.06 8.94
N GLU A 35 1.88 3.68 9.78
CA GLU A 35 1.99 2.54 10.72
C GLU A 35 1.97 1.18 10.01
N ASP A 36 1.61 1.13 8.73
CA ASP A 36 1.62 -0.11 7.94
C ASP A 36 3.01 -0.46 7.41
N ALA A 37 4.04 0.36 7.67
CA ALA A 37 5.38 0.19 7.13
C ALA A 37 5.94 -1.23 7.33
N ASP A 38 5.85 -1.78 8.54
CA ASP A 38 6.36 -3.13 8.82
C ASP A 38 5.44 -4.23 8.27
N ARG A 39 4.11 -4.00 8.23
CA ARG A 39 3.17 -4.92 7.56
C ARG A 39 3.44 -5.00 6.05
N LEU A 40 3.83 -3.88 5.42
CA LEU A 40 4.22 -3.85 4.01
C LEU A 40 5.52 -4.64 3.77
N VAL A 41 6.51 -4.51 4.66
CA VAL A 41 7.74 -5.31 4.59
C VAL A 41 7.41 -6.80 4.67
N ALA A 42 6.58 -7.20 5.64
CA ALA A 42 6.13 -8.58 5.77
C ALA A 42 5.38 -9.07 4.51
N PHE A 43 4.44 -8.28 4.00
CA PHE A 43 3.67 -8.60 2.80
C PHE A 43 4.57 -8.77 1.56
N VAL A 44 5.43 -7.79 1.27
CA VAL A 44 6.34 -7.83 0.11
C VAL A 44 7.37 -8.94 0.25
N GLY A 45 7.86 -9.19 1.46
CA GLY A 45 8.79 -10.29 1.76
C GLY A 45 8.19 -11.67 1.52
N GLY A 46 6.88 -11.82 1.72
CA GLY A 46 6.12 -13.05 1.45
C GLY A 46 5.79 -13.30 -0.03
N LEU A 47 5.99 -12.32 -0.92
CA LEU A 47 5.67 -12.48 -2.34
C LEU A 47 6.67 -13.41 -3.05
N SER A 48 6.13 -14.21 -3.98
CA SER A 48 6.96 -15.07 -4.82
C SER A 48 7.86 -14.26 -5.76
N ARG A 49 8.98 -14.85 -6.20
CA ARG A 49 9.84 -14.21 -7.22
C ARG A 49 9.08 -13.91 -8.51
N ALA A 50 8.16 -14.79 -8.93
CA ALA A 50 7.32 -14.55 -10.10
C ALA A 50 6.44 -13.31 -9.91
N THR A 51 5.78 -13.18 -8.76
CA THR A 51 4.96 -12.01 -8.42
C THR A 51 5.78 -10.71 -8.44
N LEU A 52 6.99 -10.74 -7.86
CA LEU A 52 7.88 -9.57 -7.90
C LEU A 52 8.33 -9.24 -9.32
N ALA A 53 8.55 -10.24 -10.19
CA ALA A 53 8.92 -10.03 -11.60
C ALA A 53 7.81 -9.31 -12.36
N TYR A 54 6.57 -9.80 -12.21
CA TYR A 54 5.41 -9.16 -12.82
C TYR A 54 5.20 -7.73 -12.32
N ARG A 55 5.43 -7.46 -11.03
CA ARG A 55 5.25 -6.12 -10.46
C ARG A 55 6.32 -5.13 -10.91
N SER A 56 7.55 -5.60 -11.06
CA SER A 56 8.69 -4.73 -11.44
C SER A 56 8.87 -4.58 -12.95
N LEU A 57 8.11 -5.32 -13.77
CA LEU A 57 8.23 -5.35 -15.24
C LEU A 57 9.69 -5.57 -15.71
N GLY A 58 10.48 -6.33 -14.94
CA GLY A 58 11.92 -6.46 -15.16
C GLY A 58 12.62 -7.46 -14.22
N PRO A 59 13.96 -7.57 -14.28
CA PRO A 59 14.73 -8.50 -13.46
C PRO A 59 14.50 -8.24 -11.96
N VAL A 60 14.17 -9.30 -11.21
CA VAL A 60 13.79 -9.17 -9.81
C VAL A 60 15.01 -9.01 -8.92
N VAL A 61 15.26 -7.79 -8.49
CA VAL A 61 16.00 -7.51 -7.25
C VAL A 61 14.97 -7.34 -6.14
N ARG A 62 15.14 -8.05 -5.02
CA ARG A 62 14.30 -7.79 -3.84
C ARG A 62 14.55 -6.36 -3.38
N ALA A 63 13.48 -5.57 -3.29
CA ALA A 63 13.55 -4.24 -2.72
C ALA A 63 14.06 -4.32 -1.29
N ARG A 64 14.90 -3.36 -0.89
CA ARG A 64 15.36 -3.24 0.49
C ARG A 64 14.20 -2.79 1.38
N ASP A 65 14.21 -3.18 2.65
CA ASP A 65 13.12 -2.88 3.57
C ASP A 65 12.88 -1.37 3.73
N ASP A 66 13.92 -0.53 3.70
CA ASP A 66 13.79 0.93 3.76
C ASP A 66 12.99 1.50 2.59
N VAL A 67 13.20 0.96 1.38
CA VAL A 67 12.44 1.32 0.18
C VAL A 67 10.98 0.89 0.33
N ILE A 68 10.73 -0.30 0.89
CA ILE A 68 9.36 -0.80 1.09
C ILE A 68 8.62 0.04 2.14
N ARG A 69 9.27 0.37 3.27
CA ARG A 69 8.69 1.21 4.33
C ARG A 69 8.29 2.59 3.83
N ARG A 70 9.09 3.20 2.95
CA ARG A 70 8.73 4.47 2.31
C ARG A 70 7.43 4.37 1.50
N GLY A 71 7.08 3.19 1.00
CA GLY A 71 5.81 2.94 0.33
C GLY A 71 4.56 3.09 1.21
N ALA A 72 4.70 3.14 2.54
CA ALA A 72 3.61 3.44 3.46
C ALA A 72 3.31 4.95 3.58
N HIS A 73 4.18 5.81 3.04
CA HIS A 73 4.07 7.26 3.17
C HIS A 73 3.65 7.83 1.82
N VAL A 74 2.36 8.16 1.72
CA VAL A 74 1.75 8.75 0.52
C VAL A 74 1.04 10.05 0.91
N ASP A 75 0.91 10.99 -0.03
CA ASP A 75 0.28 12.30 0.20
C ASP A 75 -1.25 12.29 -0.01
N TYR A 76 -1.82 11.16 -0.44
CA TYR A 76 -3.23 10.97 -0.81
C TYR A 76 -3.74 11.85 -1.97
N LEU A 77 -2.88 12.68 -2.57
CA LEU A 77 -3.23 13.64 -3.62
C LEU A 77 -2.60 13.28 -4.97
N ASN A 78 -1.28 13.11 -4.98
CA ASN A 78 -0.50 12.66 -6.13
C ASN A 78 -0.24 11.16 -6.05
N GLU A 79 -0.21 10.61 -4.84
CA GLU A 79 -0.02 9.20 -4.59
C GLU A 79 -1.10 8.69 -3.65
N LEU A 80 -1.75 7.60 -4.04
CA LEU A 80 -2.70 6.89 -3.19
C LEU A 80 -2.32 5.41 -3.20
N ALA A 81 -2.21 4.81 -2.02
CA ALA A 81 -2.16 3.35 -1.92
C ALA A 81 -3.30 2.85 -1.05
N LEU A 82 -3.93 1.76 -1.47
CA LEU A 82 -4.93 1.05 -0.70
C LEU A 82 -4.37 -0.30 -0.28
N VAL A 83 -4.63 -0.66 0.97
CA VAL A 83 -4.33 -1.98 1.51
C VAL A 83 -5.65 -2.74 1.74
N ALA A 84 -5.65 -4.01 1.41
CA ALA A 84 -6.69 -4.95 1.83
C ALA A 84 -6.14 -5.74 3.02
N LEU A 85 -6.81 -5.62 4.17
CA LEU A 85 -6.44 -6.31 5.41
C LEU A 85 -7.27 -7.57 5.60
N ALA A 86 -6.61 -8.67 5.97
CA ALA A 86 -7.24 -9.88 6.47
C ALA A 86 -6.82 -10.05 7.94
N GLY A 87 -7.67 -9.62 8.86
CA GLY A 87 -7.25 -9.38 10.25
C GLY A 87 -6.24 -8.24 10.31
N ASP A 88 -5.09 -8.47 10.95
CA ASP A 88 -4.01 -7.48 11.07
C ASP A 88 -2.96 -7.57 9.95
N GLU A 89 -3.11 -8.51 9.01
CA GLU A 89 -2.16 -8.73 7.93
C GLU A 89 -2.62 -8.09 6.62
N ILE A 90 -1.67 -7.57 5.84
CA ILE A 90 -1.95 -7.10 4.48
C ILE A 90 -2.06 -8.30 3.55
N ALA A 91 -3.22 -8.46 2.93
CA ALA A 91 -3.51 -9.47 1.92
C ALA A 91 -3.41 -8.93 0.48
N GLY A 92 -3.41 -7.60 0.31
CA GLY A 92 -3.28 -6.96 -0.98
C GLY A 92 -2.88 -5.49 -0.87
N LEU A 93 -2.17 -5.02 -1.89
CA LEU A 93 -1.71 -3.64 -2.01
C LEU A 93 -1.92 -3.18 -3.45
N VAL A 94 -2.56 -2.03 -3.63
CA VAL A 94 -2.64 -1.31 -4.91
C VAL A 94 -2.14 0.10 -4.71
N ARG A 95 -1.48 0.67 -5.73
CA ARG A 95 -0.97 2.03 -5.71
C ARG A 95 -1.38 2.74 -6.99
N TYR A 96 -1.83 3.96 -6.84
CA TYR A 96 -2.15 4.92 -7.89
C TYR A 96 -1.18 6.09 -7.76
N VAL A 97 -0.64 6.52 -8.89
CA VAL A 97 0.23 7.69 -8.99
C VAL A 97 -0.36 8.58 -10.06
N ARG A 98 -0.60 9.84 -9.73
CA ARG A 98 -1.07 10.87 -10.65
C ARG A 98 -0.03 11.07 -11.74
N SER A 99 -0.48 11.06 -13.00
CA SER A 99 0.38 11.45 -14.12
C SER A 99 0.82 12.91 -13.97
N PRO A 100 2.03 13.28 -14.38
CA PRO A 100 2.55 14.65 -14.24
C PRO A 100 1.90 15.69 -15.17
N GLU A 101 0.79 15.35 -15.85
CA GLU A 101 0.07 16.21 -16.80
C GLU A 101 -0.97 17.12 -16.14
#